data_AF-A0A844D1F5-F1
#
_entry.id   AF-A0A844D1F5-F1
#
_cell.length_a   1.000
_cell.length_b   1.000
_cell.length_c   1.000
_cell.angle_alpha   90.00
_cell.angle_beta   90.00
_cell.angle_gamma   90.00
#
_symmetry.space_group_name_H-M   'P 1'
#
loop_
_entity.id
_entity.type
_entity.pdbx_description
1 polymer ?
#
loop_
_entity_poly.entity_id
_entity_poly.type
_entity_poly.pdbx_seq_one_letter_code
_entity_poly.pdbx_strand_id
1 'polypeptide(L)'
;MSDTPKSHGRKSISANLKPQDLMAETPHLAKAWRAQVITLLPQAFPGVLGESLTGRALKDGLWQLDTVDLRPFGEGKHRNVDDTPAGGGAGMVLRPDVMGRAIDAARASMPSAAPILYLSPRGRPFDQAMARELSTTSGVTLICGRFEGLDERVIKHYGIQEVSLGDFVLTGGEIAAQALIDATVRLIPGVLGNADSTEEESFSDGLLEHPQYTRPPEWKGHKIPDVLMSGHHGEIAKWRHEQAKETTRTRRPDLWAAYQKRNAD
;
A
#
# COMPACT_ATOMS: atom_id res chain seq x y z
N MET A 1 -31.07 6.37 19.40
CA MET A 1 -31.27 6.77 18.00
C MET A 1 -30.87 8.22 17.89
N SER A 2 -29.71 8.49 17.31
CA SER A 2 -29.35 9.81 16.79
C SER A 2 -28.70 9.57 15.43
N ASP A 3 -29.55 9.30 14.43
CA ASP A 3 -29.18 9.36 13.02
C ASP A 3 -28.96 10.82 12.67
N THR A 4 -27.80 11.34 13.07
CA THR A 4 -27.28 12.57 12.49
C THR A 4 -26.67 12.15 11.15
N PRO A 5 -27.12 12.70 10.01
CA PRO A 5 -26.52 12.35 8.74
C PRO A 5 -25.05 12.77 8.77
N LYS A 6 -24.14 11.78 8.75
CA LYS A 6 -22.72 12.03 8.53
C LYS A 6 -22.61 12.78 7.21
N SER A 7 -22.06 13.99 7.23
CA SER A 7 -21.76 14.76 6.02
C SER A 7 -20.92 13.90 5.09
N HIS A 8 -21.50 13.38 4.00
CA HIS A 8 -20.73 12.81 2.89
C HIS A 8 -19.74 13.87 2.44
N GLY A 9 -18.43 13.59 2.53
CA GLY A 9 -17.38 14.58 2.31
C GLY A 9 -17.54 15.38 1.02
N ARG A 10 -16.88 16.55 0.94
CA ARG A 10 -16.99 17.44 -0.22
C ARG A 10 -16.56 16.69 -1.49
N LYS A 11 -17.47 16.52 -2.45
CA LYS A 11 -17.19 15.91 -3.75
C LYS A 11 -16.11 16.72 -4.48
N SER A 12 -15.14 16.05 -5.11
CA SER A 12 -14.20 16.71 -6.02
C SER A 12 -14.90 17.01 -7.34
N ILE A 13 -14.69 18.21 -7.87
CA ILE A 13 -15.21 18.60 -9.19
C ILE A 13 -14.03 18.62 -10.15
N SER A 14 -14.05 17.77 -11.18
CA SER A 14 -13.10 17.80 -12.29
C SER A 14 -13.84 18.21 -13.56
N ALA A 15 -13.28 19.15 -14.33
CA ALA A 15 -13.84 19.57 -15.60
C ALA A 15 -13.59 18.47 -16.64
N ASN A 16 -14.62 17.71 -16.99
CA ASN A 16 -14.55 16.64 -17.97
C ASN A 16 -15.44 16.97 -19.17
N LEU A 17 -14.96 16.73 -20.39
CA LEU A 17 -15.71 17.02 -21.63
C LEU A 17 -16.89 16.05 -21.86
N LYS A 18 -16.92 14.94 -21.13
CA LYS A 18 -18.04 14.00 -21.09
C LYS A 18 -18.78 14.14 -19.76
N PRO A 19 -20.12 14.27 -19.75
CA PRO A 19 -20.89 14.28 -18.51
C PRO A 19 -20.63 12.97 -17.75
N GLN A 20 -20.12 13.07 -16.53
CA GLN A 20 -20.06 11.94 -15.62
C GLN A 20 -21.45 11.70 -15.04
N ASP A 21 -21.81 10.44 -14.84
CA ASP A 21 -23.05 10.08 -14.16
C ASP A 21 -22.99 10.59 -12.71
N LEU A 22 -23.93 11.48 -12.37
CA LEU A 22 -24.10 12.00 -11.00
C LEU A 22 -24.46 10.88 -10.01
N MET A 23 -24.86 9.71 -10.51
CA MET A 23 -25.22 8.50 -9.78
C MET A 23 -24.10 7.45 -9.73
N ALA A 24 -22.84 7.78 -10.07
CA ALA A 24 -21.73 6.87 -9.82
C ALA A 24 -21.72 6.46 -8.33
N GLU A 25 -21.72 5.15 -8.05
CA GLU A 25 -22.01 4.57 -6.72
C GLU A 25 -21.10 5.10 -5.60
N THR A 26 -19.92 5.64 -5.94
CA THR A 26 -19.07 6.36 -4.98
C THR A 26 -18.48 7.63 -5.62
N PRO A 27 -18.93 8.84 -5.23
CA PRO A 27 -18.36 10.08 -5.76
C PRO A 27 -16.92 10.28 -5.26
N HIS A 28 -16.04 10.83 -6.10
CA HIS A 28 -14.69 11.19 -5.69
C HIS A 28 -14.73 12.27 -4.59
N LEU A 29 -14.01 12.04 -3.49
CA LEU A 29 -13.97 12.93 -2.33
C LEU A 29 -12.72 13.80 -2.40
N ALA A 30 -12.86 15.12 -2.25
CA ALA A 30 -11.78 16.09 -2.50
C ALA A 30 -10.56 15.97 -1.57
N LYS A 31 -10.65 15.19 -0.49
CA LYS A 31 -9.55 15.01 0.49
C LYS A 31 -9.23 13.54 0.78
N ALA A 32 -9.90 12.60 0.13
CA ALA A 32 -9.62 11.19 0.34
C ALA A 32 -8.38 10.80 -0.47
N TRP A 33 -7.47 10.06 0.16
CA TRP A 33 -6.36 9.44 -0.56
C TRP A 33 -6.90 8.36 -1.50
N ARG A 34 -6.37 8.24 -2.72
CA ARG A 34 -6.96 7.35 -3.71
C ARG A 34 -5.98 6.31 -4.25
N ALA A 35 -6.34 5.04 -4.13
CA ALA A 35 -5.69 3.96 -4.87
C ALA A 35 -6.49 3.66 -6.13
N GLN A 36 -5.81 3.59 -7.27
CA GLN A 36 -6.36 3.02 -8.49
C GLN A 36 -5.54 1.81 -8.90
N VAL A 37 -6.17 0.68 -9.21
CA VAL A 37 -5.46 -0.56 -9.53
C VAL A 37 -5.83 -1.04 -10.93
N ILE A 38 -4.87 -1.02 -11.85
CA ILE A 38 -5.00 -1.62 -13.18
C ILE A 38 -4.65 -3.11 -13.07
N THR A 39 -5.62 -3.99 -13.32
CA THR A 39 -5.48 -5.44 -13.08
C THR A 39 -6.37 -6.27 -14.00
N LEU A 40 -6.03 -7.55 -14.17
CA LEU A 40 -6.89 -8.57 -14.79
C LEU A 40 -7.86 -9.23 -13.79
N LEU A 41 -7.75 -8.93 -12.50
CA LEU A 41 -8.56 -9.46 -11.41
C LEU A 41 -9.18 -8.31 -10.58
N PRO A 42 -10.03 -7.45 -11.16
CA PRO A 42 -10.66 -6.36 -10.40
C PRO A 42 -11.44 -6.87 -9.18
N GLN A 43 -12.03 -8.07 -9.25
CA GLN A 43 -12.76 -8.71 -8.16
C GLN A 43 -11.90 -9.14 -6.96
N ALA A 44 -10.57 -9.14 -7.11
CA ALA A 44 -9.66 -9.40 -5.98
C ALA A 44 -9.62 -8.22 -4.98
N PHE A 45 -10.20 -7.08 -5.35
CA PHE A 45 -10.26 -5.87 -4.55
C PHE A 45 -11.69 -5.58 -4.07
N PRO A 46 -11.88 -5.03 -2.85
CA PRO A 46 -10.83 -4.58 -1.94
C PRO A 46 -10.09 -5.73 -1.22
N GLY A 47 -10.60 -6.96 -1.28
CA GLY A 47 -9.97 -8.10 -0.60
C GLY A 47 -9.85 -7.83 0.90
N VAL A 48 -8.66 -8.05 1.46
CA VAL A 48 -8.41 -7.79 2.90
C VAL A 48 -8.46 -6.31 3.26
N LEU A 49 -8.32 -5.41 2.28
CA LEU A 49 -8.42 -3.95 2.50
C LEU A 49 -9.85 -3.50 2.84
N GLY A 50 -10.85 -4.35 2.59
CA GLY A 50 -12.24 -4.11 2.97
C GLY A 50 -12.54 -4.39 4.44
N GLU A 51 -11.57 -4.93 5.18
CA GLU A 51 -11.73 -5.42 6.54
C GLU A 51 -11.06 -4.51 7.57
N SER A 52 -11.40 -4.68 8.85
CA SER A 52 -10.74 -4.03 9.98
C SER A 52 -10.63 -2.48 9.84
N LEU A 53 -9.48 -1.88 10.16
CA LEU A 53 -9.23 -0.44 10.16
C LEU A 53 -9.22 0.16 8.75
N THR A 54 -8.59 -0.49 7.78
CA THR A 54 -8.54 -0.03 6.38
C THR A 54 -9.94 -0.05 5.77
N GLY A 55 -10.73 -1.10 6.03
CA GLY A 55 -12.12 -1.19 5.60
C GLY A 55 -13.04 -0.17 6.26
N ARG A 56 -12.85 0.12 7.55
CA ARG A 56 -13.56 1.21 8.23
C ARG A 56 -13.22 2.56 7.61
N ALA A 57 -11.94 2.84 7.40
CA ALA A 57 -11.47 4.07 6.78
C ALA A 57 -11.98 4.23 5.34
N LEU A 58 -12.14 3.13 4.60
CA LEU A 58 -12.75 3.11 3.27
C LEU A 58 -14.23 3.55 3.35
N LYS A 59 -14.99 2.98 4.30
CA LYS A 59 -16.41 3.33 4.54
C LYS A 59 -16.60 4.77 5.02
N ASP A 60 -15.70 5.27 5.87
CA ASP A 60 -15.71 6.65 6.35
C ASP A 60 -15.16 7.65 5.31
N GLY A 61 -14.70 7.18 4.15
CA GLY A 61 -14.24 8.01 3.03
C GLY A 61 -12.90 8.72 3.29
N LEU A 62 -12.06 8.17 4.17
CA LEU A 62 -10.69 8.65 4.39
C LEU A 62 -9.76 8.27 3.24
N TRP A 63 -10.08 7.17 2.56
CA TRP A 63 -9.44 6.77 1.32
C TRP A 63 -10.46 6.13 0.36
N GLN A 64 -10.10 6.01 -0.91
CA GLN A 64 -10.93 5.42 -1.97
C GLN A 64 -10.11 4.40 -2.78
N LEU A 65 -10.79 3.38 -3.29
CA LEU A 65 -10.21 2.35 -4.14
C LEU A 65 -11.02 2.22 -5.43
N ASP A 66 -10.34 2.36 -6.56
CA ASP A 66 -10.90 2.05 -7.87
C ASP A 66 -10.11 0.95 -8.54
N THR A 67 -10.79 0.04 -9.21
CA THR A 67 -10.16 -0.92 -10.10
C THR A 67 -10.40 -0.55 -11.56
N VAL A 68 -9.39 -0.78 -12.38
CA VAL A 68 -9.44 -0.65 -13.83
C VAL A 68 -9.20 -2.05 -14.39
N ASP A 69 -10.27 -2.71 -14.81
CA ASP A 69 -10.16 -3.97 -15.52
C ASP A 69 -9.39 -3.75 -16.83
N LEU A 70 -8.33 -4.51 -17.03
CA LEU A 70 -7.52 -4.44 -18.24
C LEU A 70 -8.24 -5.11 -19.45
N ARG A 71 -9.14 -6.07 -19.20
CA ARG A 71 -9.78 -6.86 -20.28
C ARG A 71 -10.59 -6.01 -21.27
N PRO A 72 -11.39 -5.00 -20.88
CA PRO A 72 -12.09 -4.13 -21.83
C PRO A 72 -11.19 -3.42 -22.85
N PHE A 73 -9.89 -3.26 -22.55
CA PHE A 73 -8.91 -2.67 -23.46
C PHE A 73 -8.24 -3.69 -24.38
N GLY A 74 -8.53 -4.98 -24.21
CA GLY A 74 -7.93 -6.06 -25.00
C GLY A 74 -8.42 -6.09 -26.45
N GLU A 75 -7.61 -6.67 -27.32
CA GLU A 75 -7.85 -6.69 -28.76
C GLU A 75 -8.73 -7.86 -29.21
N GLY A 76 -9.52 -7.61 -30.26
CA GLY A 76 -10.35 -8.61 -30.93
C GLY A 76 -11.52 -9.14 -30.09
N LYS A 77 -12.20 -10.17 -30.62
CA LYS A 77 -13.39 -10.77 -30.01
C LYS A 77 -13.14 -11.34 -28.62
N HIS A 78 -11.94 -11.85 -28.36
CA HIS A 78 -11.56 -12.50 -27.11
C HIS A 78 -10.94 -11.55 -26.08
N ARG A 79 -10.80 -10.26 -26.41
CA ARG A 79 -10.19 -9.26 -25.54
C ARG A 79 -8.78 -9.67 -25.09
N ASN A 80 -7.92 -10.01 -26.04
CA ASN A 80 -6.55 -10.43 -25.77
C ASN A 80 -5.74 -9.25 -25.23
N VAL A 81 -5.08 -9.46 -24.08
CA VAL A 81 -4.31 -8.41 -23.36
C VAL A 81 -2.80 -8.62 -23.43
N ASP A 82 -2.39 -9.79 -23.93
CA ASP A 82 -1.05 -10.32 -23.93
C ASP A 82 -0.68 -10.88 -25.32
N ASP A 83 0.61 -11.03 -25.57
CA ASP A 83 1.16 -11.70 -26.75
C ASP A 83 2.48 -12.41 -26.42
N THR A 84 2.98 -13.21 -27.35
CA THR A 84 4.25 -13.92 -27.23
C THR A 84 5.43 -12.94 -27.13
N PRO A 85 6.46 -13.25 -26.30
CA PRO A 85 7.62 -12.39 -26.15
C PRO A 85 8.44 -12.30 -27.45
N ALA A 86 8.83 -11.08 -27.81
CA ALA A 86 9.81 -10.86 -28.87
C ALA A 86 11.16 -11.47 -28.47
N GLY A 87 11.82 -12.18 -29.40
CA GLY A 87 13.03 -12.95 -29.13
C GLY A 87 12.79 -14.41 -28.72
N GLY A 88 11.52 -14.83 -28.59
CA GLY A 88 11.15 -16.17 -28.16
C GLY A 88 11.20 -16.33 -26.64
N GLY A 89 10.84 -17.52 -26.16
CA GLY A 89 10.69 -17.82 -24.73
C GLY A 89 9.33 -18.43 -24.41
N ALA A 90 9.19 -18.97 -23.21
CA ALA A 90 7.91 -19.42 -22.68
C ALA A 90 7.11 -18.22 -22.13
N GLY A 91 5.80 -18.40 -21.99
CA GLY A 91 4.92 -17.41 -21.38
C GLY A 91 4.43 -16.32 -22.34
N MET A 92 3.80 -15.31 -21.76
CA MET A 92 3.16 -14.20 -22.48
C MET A 92 3.55 -12.87 -21.83
N VAL A 93 3.52 -11.78 -22.59
CA VAL A 93 3.85 -10.42 -22.10
C VAL A 93 2.64 -9.53 -22.31
N LEU A 94 2.29 -8.73 -21.30
CA LEU A 94 1.21 -7.75 -21.41
C LEU A 94 1.54 -6.72 -22.49
N ARG A 95 0.58 -6.54 -23.41
CA ARG A 95 0.77 -5.75 -24.61
C ARG A 95 0.83 -4.25 -24.34
N PRO A 96 1.69 -3.51 -25.06
CA PRO A 96 1.85 -2.08 -24.84
C PRO A 96 0.66 -1.23 -25.29
N ASP A 97 -0.01 -1.60 -26.39
CA ASP A 97 -1.18 -0.90 -26.91
C ASP A 97 -2.40 -1.06 -25.99
N VAL A 98 -2.56 -2.24 -25.39
CA VAL A 98 -3.62 -2.53 -24.41
C VAL A 98 -3.36 -1.78 -23.10
N MET A 99 -2.16 -1.92 -22.52
CA MET A 99 -1.83 -1.26 -21.26
C MET A 99 -1.79 0.27 -21.41
N GLY A 100 -1.32 0.80 -22.54
CA GLY A 100 -1.31 2.23 -22.81
C GLY A 100 -2.70 2.84 -22.73
N ARG A 101 -3.69 2.26 -23.42
CA ARG A 101 -5.08 2.75 -23.35
C ARG A 101 -5.67 2.66 -21.94
N ALA A 102 -5.33 1.61 -21.18
CA ALA A 102 -5.77 1.47 -19.81
C ALA A 102 -5.18 2.55 -18.89
N ILE A 103 -3.87 2.85 -19.04
CA ILE A 103 -3.19 3.92 -18.30
C ILE A 103 -3.79 5.29 -18.65
N ASP A 104 -4.03 5.58 -19.94
CA ASP A 104 -4.61 6.85 -20.37
C ASP A 104 -6.01 7.06 -19.79
N ALA A 105 -6.85 6.02 -19.79
CA ALA A 105 -8.17 6.05 -19.19
C ALA A 105 -8.11 6.22 -17.66
N ALA A 106 -7.18 5.51 -17.01
CA ALA A 106 -6.95 5.57 -15.57
C ALA A 106 -6.56 6.99 -15.12
N ARG A 107 -5.58 7.60 -15.80
CA ARG A 107 -5.06 8.95 -15.51
C ARG A 107 -6.14 10.03 -15.60
N ALA A 108 -7.12 9.91 -16.50
CA ALA A 108 -8.21 10.88 -16.63
C ALA A 108 -9.02 11.06 -15.33
N SER A 109 -8.99 10.05 -14.45
CA SER A 109 -9.69 10.11 -13.17
C SER A 109 -8.77 10.51 -12.01
N MET A 110 -7.44 10.38 -12.13
CA MET A 110 -6.50 10.61 -11.03
C MET A 110 -5.89 12.03 -11.07
N PRO A 111 -5.44 12.58 -9.93
CA PRO A 111 -4.63 13.79 -9.93
C PRO A 111 -3.37 13.62 -10.80
N SER A 112 -2.99 14.66 -11.55
CA SER A 112 -1.85 14.58 -12.49
C SER A 112 -0.52 14.24 -11.83
N ALA A 113 -0.36 14.59 -10.55
CA ALA A 113 0.82 14.31 -9.74
C ALA A 113 0.81 12.91 -9.09
N ALA A 114 -0.28 12.13 -9.21
CA ALA A 114 -0.31 10.78 -8.67
C ALA A 114 0.72 9.88 -9.39
N PRO A 115 1.64 9.24 -8.66
CA PRO A 115 2.61 8.34 -9.27
C PRO A 115 1.92 7.09 -9.83
N ILE A 116 2.54 6.52 -10.87
CA ILE A 116 2.18 5.22 -11.43
C ILE A 116 3.28 4.23 -11.04
N LEU A 117 2.91 3.21 -10.27
CA LEU A 117 3.83 2.17 -9.81
C LEU A 117 3.50 0.84 -10.48
N TYR A 118 4.52 0.12 -10.96
CA TYR A 118 4.41 -1.25 -11.42
C TYR A 118 4.97 -2.21 -10.37
N LEU A 119 4.12 -3.14 -9.91
CA LEU A 119 4.49 -4.14 -8.92
C LEU A 119 5.30 -5.25 -9.61
N SER A 120 6.61 -5.20 -9.41
CA SER A 120 7.60 -5.98 -10.16
C SER A 120 8.77 -6.36 -9.23
N PRO A 121 9.25 -7.62 -9.25
CA PRO A 121 10.38 -8.03 -8.41
C PRO A 121 11.69 -7.33 -8.78
N ARG A 122 11.75 -6.68 -9.97
CA ARG A 122 12.91 -5.87 -10.41
C ARG A 122 12.95 -4.48 -9.76
N GLY A 123 11.84 -4.07 -9.14
CA GLY A 123 11.67 -2.72 -8.61
C GLY A 123 12.47 -2.45 -7.33
N ARG A 124 12.47 -1.19 -6.92
CA ARG A 124 12.98 -0.82 -5.59
C ARG A 124 12.16 -1.57 -4.52
N PRO A 125 12.80 -2.23 -3.53
CA PRO A 125 12.08 -2.85 -2.43
C PRO A 125 11.18 -1.84 -1.71
N PHE A 126 9.93 -2.23 -1.48
CA PHE A 126 8.97 -1.45 -0.71
C PHE A 126 9.41 -1.41 0.76
N ASP A 127 9.48 -0.21 1.32
CA ASP A 127 9.92 0.04 2.69
C ASP A 127 8.94 0.99 3.41
N GLN A 128 9.10 1.11 4.73
CA GLN A 128 8.24 1.95 5.56
C GLN A 128 8.34 3.45 5.20
N ALA A 129 9.48 3.88 4.64
CA ALA A 129 9.66 5.27 4.20
C ALA A 129 8.82 5.56 2.94
N MET A 130 8.78 4.64 1.98
CA MET A 130 7.94 4.73 0.80
C MET A 130 6.45 4.74 1.16
N ALA A 131 6.02 3.89 2.10
CA ALA A 131 4.64 3.90 2.61
C ALA A 131 4.25 5.28 3.19
N ARG A 132 5.16 5.89 3.95
CA ARG A 132 4.98 7.22 4.55
C ARG A 132 4.98 8.32 3.50
N GLU A 133 5.85 8.25 2.50
CA GLU A 133 5.85 9.19 1.37
C GLU A 133 4.51 9.14 0.64
N LEU A 134 4.08 7.94 0.24
CA LEU A 134 2.82 7.73 -0.47
C LEU A 134 1.59 8.20 0.32
N SER A 135 1.57 8.06 1.65
CA SER A 135 0.43 8.48 2.48
C SER A 135 0.24 9.99 2.55
N THR A 136 1.29 10.77 2.20
CA THR A 136 1.22 12.24 2.11
C THR A 136 0.78 12.74 0.74
N THR A 137 0.75 11.88 -0.27
CA THR A 137 0.28 12.23 -1.62
C THR A 137 -1.25 12.24 -1.69
N SER A 138 -1.81 12.62 -2.85
CA SER A 138 -3.25 12.51 -3.11
C SER A 138 -3.72 11.09 -3.45
N GLY A 139 -2.79 10.16 -3.71
CA GLY A 139 -3.11 8.83 -4.21
C GLY A 139 -2.06 8.25 -5.14
N VAL A 140 -2.30 7.04 -5.63
CA VAL A 140 -1.39 6.25 -6.46
C VAL A 140 -2.16 5.42 -7.47
N THR A 141 -1.60 5.26 -8.67
CA THR A 141 -2.04 4.23 -9.63
C THR A 141 -1.07 3.06 -9.57
N LEU A 142 -1.59 1.86 -9.37
CA LEU A 142 -0.86 0.60 -9.25
C LEU A 142 -1.14 -0.28 -10.45
N ILE A 143 -0.10 -0.81 -11.09
CA ILE A 143 -0.20 -1.77 -12.19
C ILE A 143 0.12 -3.16 -11.65
N CYS A 144 -0.88 -4.04 -11.66
CA CYS A 144 -0.71 -5.44 -11.33
C CYS A 144 -0.37 -6.22 -12.61
N GLY A 145 0.93 -6.46 -12.83
CA GLY A 145 1.36 -7.33 -13.92
C GLY A 145 0.99 -8.79 -13.66
N ARG A 146 0.92 -9.58 -14.74
CA ARG A 146 0.79 -11.04 -14.76
C ARG A 146 1.64 -11.60 -15.90
N PHE A 147 1.61 -12.93 -16.05
CA PHE A 147 2.43 -13.63 -17.04
C PHE A 147 3.91 -13.34 -16.82
N GLU A 148 4.70 -13.11 -17.88
CA GLU A 148 6.13 -12.74 -17.78
C GLU A 148 6.33 -11.25 -17.44
N GLY A 149 5.26 -10.44 -17.46
CA GLY A 149 5.29 -9.05 -17.04
C GLY A 149 4.75 -8.08 -18.10
N LEU A 150 5.17 -6.81 -17.96
CA LEU A 150 4.75 -5.70 -18.81
C LEU A 150 5.81 -5.36 -19.86
N ASP A 151 5.37 -5.07 -21.08
CA ASP A 151 6.25 -4.55 -22.13
C ASP A 151 7.03 -3.31 -21.65
N GLU A 152 8.36 -3.39 -21.71
CA GLU A 152 9.30 -2.40 -21.21
C GLU A 152 9.10 -1.01 -21.82
N ARG A 153 8.55 -0.91 -23.05
CA ARG A 153 8.25 0.37 -23.70
C ARG A 153 7.18 1.16 -22.96
N VAL A 154 6.21 0.47 -22.34
CA VAL A 154 5.17 1.12 -21.52
C VAL A 154 5.80 1.75 -20.29
N ILE A 155 6.66 1.00 -19.60
CA ILE A 155 7.35 1.46 -18.39
C ILE A 155 8.12 2.75 -18.69
N LYS A 156 8.92 2.75 -19.76
CA LYS A 156 9.72 3.90 -20.20
C LYS A 156 8.86 5.08 -20.67
N HIS A 157 7.83 4.82 -21.47
CA HIS A 157 6.99 5.87 -22.04
C HIS A 157 6.24 6.67 -20.98
N TYR A 158 5.67 5.98 -19.99
CA TYR A 158 4.88 6.61 -18.92
C TYR A 158 5.73 7.01 -17.70
N GLY A 159 7.03 6.72 -17.69
CA GLY A 159 7.90 6.97 -16.53
C GLY A 159 7.46 6.19 -15.29
N ILE A 160 7.00 4.96 -15.48
CA ILE A 160 6.46 4.11 -14.39
C ILE A 160 7.60 3.70 -13.48
N GLN A 161 7.39 3.84 -12.17
CA GLN A 161 8.34 3.37 -11.17
C GLN A 161 8.06 1.90 -10.84
N GLU A 162 9.09 1.07 -10.85
CA GLU A 162 8.96 -0.32 -10.42
C GLU A 162 9.16 -0.45 -8.91
N VAL A 163 8.27 -1.18 -8.25
CA VAL A 163 8.33 -1.45 -6.81
C VAL A 163 8.21 -2.95 -6.56
N SER A 164 9.15 -3.48 -5.77
CA SER A 164 9.19 -4.89 -5.37
C SER A 164 8.66 -5.07 -3.95
N LEU A 165 7.89 -6.13 -3.70
CA LEU A 165 7.49 -6.50 -2.33
C LEU A 165 8.64 -7.19 -1.57
N GLY A 166 9.62 -7.73 -2.29
CA GLY A 166 10.78 -8.43 -1.74
C GLY A 166 11.37 -9.43 -2.73
N ASP A 167 12.42 -10.14 -2.31
CA ASP A 167 13.21 -11.04 -3.15
C ASP A 167 12.54 -12.40 -3.34
N PHE A 168 11.35 -12.40 -3.95
CA PHE A 168 10.56 -13.58 -4.28
C PHE A 168 9.61 -13.28 -5.45
N VAL A 169 8.99 -14.33 -6.00
CA VAL A 169 8.11 -14.21 -7.18
C VAL A 169 6.67 -14.56 -6.81
N LEU A 170 5.72 -13.77 -7.32
CA LEU A 170 4.28 -13.97 -7.19
C LEU A 170 3.65 -14.21 -8.57
N THR A 171 2.45 -14.79 -8.61
CA THR A 171 1.70 -15.05 -9.85
C THR A 171 1.05 -13.80 -10.45
N GLY A 172 1.13 -12.67 -9.75
CA GLY A 172 0.60 -11.38 -10.16
C GLY A 172 0.86 -10.30 -9.11
N GLY A 173 0.70 -9.05 -9.52
CA GLY A 173 0.94 -7.89 -8.66
C GLY A 173 -0.15 -7.63 -7.61
N GLU A 174 -1.28 -8.34 -7.63
CA GLU A 174 -2.44 -8.01 -6.80
C GLU A 174 -2.17 -8.11 -5.28
N ILE A 175 -1.38 -9.08 -4.84
CA ILE A 175 -1.00 -9.21 -3.43
C ILE A 175 -0.05 -8.08 -3.02
N ALA A 176 0.91 -7.74 -3.89
CA ALA A 176 1.84 -6.65 -3.65
C ALA A 176 1.12 -5.29 -3.59
N ALA A 177 0.14 -5.08 -4.46
CA ALA A 177 -0.71 -3.89 -4.44
C ALA A 177 -1.52 -3.81 -3.13
N GLN A 178 -2.12 -4.91 -2.67
CA GLN A 178 -2.82 -4.92 -1.39
C GLN A 178 -1.90 -4.63 -0.20
N ALA A 179 -0.71 -5.24 -0.16
CA ALA A 179 0.26 -4.98 0.90
C ALA A 179 0.72 -3.51 0.94
N LEU A 180 1.02 -2.94 -0.24
CA LEU A 180 1.42 -1.54 -0.37
C LEU A 180 0.29 -0.58 0.06
N ILE A 181 -0.94 -0.84 -0.39
CA ILE A 181 -2.10 -0.02 -0.01
C ILE A 181 -2.34 -0.10 1.50
N ASP A 182 -2.30 -1.29 2.10
CA ASP A 182 -2.51 -1.46 3.55
C ASP A 182 -1.49 -0.67 4.37
N ALA A 183 -0.20 -0.84 4.07
CA ALA A 183 0.89 -0.16 4.74
C ALA A 183 0.85 1.38 4.55
N THR A 184 0.32 1.85 3.42
CA THR A 184 0.17 3.28 3.12
C THR A 184 -1.06 3.87 3.83
N VAL A 185 -2.22 3.22 3.70
CA VAL A 185 -3.51 3.72 4.19
C VAL A 185 -3.51 3.82 5.70
N ARG A 186 -2.88 2.89 6.42
CA ARG A 186 -2.77 2.98 7.89
C ARG A 186 -2.07 4.27 8.35
N LEU A 187 -1.20 4.86 7.54
CA LEU A 187 -0.47 6.08 7.88
C LEU A 187 -1.25 7.36 7.54
N ILE A 188 -2.44 7.26 6.95
CA ILE A 188 -3.30 8.41 6.66
C ILE A 188 -3.91 8.93 7.98
N PRO A 189 -3.86 10.25 8.24
CA PRO A 189 -4.47 10.84 9.43
C PRO A 189 -5.95 10.46 9.59
N GLY A 190 -6.29 9.95 10.77
CA GLY A 190 -7.64 9.51 11.12
C GLY A 190 -7.94 8.03 10.84
N VAL A 191 -7.02 7.28 10.20
CA VAL A 191 -7.18 5.83 10.02
C VAL A 191 -6.79 5.07 11.28
N LEU A 192 -5.61 5.34 11.82
CA LEU A 192 -5.21 4.82 13.13
C LEU A 192 -5.81 5.70 14.24
N GLY A 193 -6.44 5.06 15.22
CA GLY A 193 -7.12 5.75 16.33
C GLY A 193 -6.18 6.34 17.37
N ASN A 194 -4.87 6.05 17.31
CA ASN A 194 -3.85 6.57 18.20
C ASN A 194 -2.60 6.96 17.38
N ALA A 195 -2.26 8.24 17.31
CA ALA A 195 -1.10 8.71 16.56
C ALA A 195 0.22 8.15 17.15
N ASP A 196 0.29 8.06 18.48
CA ASP A 196 1.46 7.60 19.22
C ASP A 196 1.85 6.16 18.86
N SER A 197 0.89 5.33 18.42
CA SER A 197 1.20 3.95 18.03
C SER A 197 2.09 3.87 16.79
N THR A 198 2.04 4.87 15.89
CA THR A 198 2.88 4.88 14.69
C THR A 198 4.32 5.31 14.96
N GLU A 199 4.57 5.98 16.09
CA GLU A 199 5.90 6.46 16.47
C GLU A 199 6.72 5.36 17.15
N GLU A 200 6.09 4.54 17.99
CA GLU A 200 6.77 3.45 18.72
C GLU A 200 6.84 2.12 17.95
N GLU A 201 6.48 2.11 16.66
CA GLU A 201 6.42 0.91 15.83
C GLU A 201 7.76 0.50 15.21
N SER A 202 7.84 -0.77 14.80
CA SER A 202 8.99 -1.28 14.04
C SER A 202 9.27 -0.41 12.82
N PHE A 203 10.56 -0.15 12.58
CA PHE A 203 11.12 0.66 11.49
C PHE A 203 10.92 2.18 11.60
N SER A 204 10.08 2.70 12.51
CA SER A 204 9.88 4.16 12.66
C SER A 204 11.18 4.89 13.02
N ASP A 205 11.94 4.36 13.99
CA ASP A 205 13.26 4.88 14.36
C ASP A 205 14.41 4.00 13.85
N GLY A 206 14.19 3.16 12.85
CA GLY A 206 15.19 2.24 12.32
C GLY A 206 15.52 1.04 13.22
N LEU A 207 14.73 0.83 14.28
CA LEU A 207 14.78 -0.37 15.15
C LEU A 207 13.52 -1.22 14.97
N LEU A 208 13.60 -2.50 15.34
CA LEU A 208 12.42 -3.34 15.58
C LEU A 208 11.79 -3.01 16.93
N GLU A 209 10.50 -3.29 17.07
CA GLU A 209 9.79 -3.15 18.34
C GLU A 209 10.33 -4.05 19.45
N HIS A 210 10.06 -3.62 20.68
CA HIS A 210 10.26 -4.40 21.88
C HIS A 210 9.27 -5.59 21.96
N PRO A 211 9.59 -6.65 22.71
CA PRO A 211 8.67 -7.77 22.89
C PRO A 211 7.40 -7.32 23.62
N GLN A 212 6.25 -7.73 23.09
CA GLN A 212 4.94 -7.38 23.60
C GLN A 212 4.45 -8.42 24.61
N TYR A 213 3.85 -7.95 25.71
CA TYR A 213 3.29 -8.78 26.77
C TYR A 213 1.85 -8.34 27.06
N THR A 214 1.00 -9.28 27.40
CA THR A 214 -0.39 -9.02 27.81
C THR A 214 -0.80 -10.01 28.89
N ARG A 215 -1.97 -9.79 29.47
CA ARG A 215 -2.54 -10.66 30.51
C ARG A 215 -2.73 -12.10 29.97
N PRO A 216 -2.58 -13.13 30.82
CA PRO A 216 -2.33 -13.09 32.27
C PRO A 216 -0.86 -12.80 32.65
N PRO A 217 -0.56 -12.37 33.89
CA PRO A 217 0.81 -12.06 34.35
C PRO A 217 1.79 -13.25 34.31
N GLU A 218 1.27 -14.47 34.39
CA GLU A 218 2.06 -15.69 34.23
C GLU A 218 1.30 -16.68 33.34
N TRP A 219 2.00 -17.24 32.36
CA TRP A 219 1.48 -18.28 31.48
C TRP A 219 2.50 -19.42 31.39
N LYS A 220 2.11 -20.62 31.86
CA LYS A 220 2.96 -21.83 31.86
C LYS A 220 4.35 -21.61 32.49
N GLY A 221 4.43 -20.87 33.59
CA GLY A 221 5.69 -20.56 34.27
C GLY A 221 6.47 -19.38 33.66
N HIS A 222 6.00 -18.80 32.55
CA HIS A 222 6.60 -17.59 31.97
C HIS A 222 5.89 -16.35 32.50
N LYS A 223 6.63 -15.53 33.26
CA LYS A 223 6.14 -14.28 33.83
C LYS A 223 6.33 -13.11 32.87
N ILE A 224 5.43 -12.13 32.93
CA ILE A 224 5.67 -10.79 32.39
C ILE A 224 6.83 -10.16 33.17
N PRO A 225 7.81 -9.50 32.50
CA PRO A 225 8.89 -8.78 33.19
C PRO A 225 8.35 -7.81 34.25
N ASP A 226 8.91 -7.88 35.48
CA ASP A 226 8.43 -7.09 36.62
C ASP A 226 8.40 -5.58 36.34
N VAL A 227 9.35 -5.07 35.55
CA VAL A 227 9.40 -3.66 35.14
C VAL A 227 8.13 -3.22 34.39
N LEU A 228 7.54 -4.09 33.56
CA LEU A 228 6.30 -3.80 32.83
C LEU A 228 5.07 -3.80 33.75
N MET A 229 5.18 -4.39 34.93
CA MET A 229 4.14 -4.43 35.95
C MET A 229 4.30 -3.34 37.03
N SER A 230 5.38 -2.55 36.97
CA SER A 230 5.76 -1.59 38.02
C SER A 230 4.98 -0.28 38.02
N GLY A 231 4.36 0.09 36.90
CA GLY A 231 3.73 1.41 36.71
C GLY A 231 4.72 2.58 36.54
N HIS A 232 6.03 2.34 36.59
CA HIS A 232 7.05 3.38 36.39
C HIS A 232 7.29 3.63 34.90
N HIS A 233 6.54 4.59 34.32
CA HIS A 233 6.59 4.90 32.89
C HIS A 233 8.01 5.15 32.33
N GLY A 234 8.89 5.84 33.08
CA GLY A 234 10.27 6.07 32.66
C GLY A 234 11.11 4.79 32.56
N GLU A 235 11.00 3.90 33.56
CA GLU A 235 11.70 2.62 33.55
C GLU A 235 11.14 1.66 32.48
N ILE A 236 9.83 1.71 32.24
CA ILE A 236 9.18 0.97 31.16
C ILE A 236 9.71 1.44 29.80
N ALA A 237 9.73 2.76 29.54
CA ALA A 237 10.22 3.32 28.29
C ALA A 237 11.70 2.96 28.04
N LYS A 238 12.54 3.08 29.08
CA LYS A 238 13.95 2.68 29.04
C LYS A 238 14.10 1.19 28.73
N TRP A 239 13.35 0.33 29.41
CA TRP A 239 13.38 -1.10 29.17
C TRP A 239 12.94 -1.45 27.74
N ARG A 240 11.85 -0.83 27.25
CA ARG A 240 11.37 -1.04 25.87
C ARG A 240 12.43 -0.67 24.85
N HIS A 241 13.07 0.48 25.01
CA HIS A 241 14.11 0.94 24.11
C HIS A 241 15.32 0.00 24.08
N GLU A 242 15.79 -0.46 25.26
CA GLU A 242 16.90 -1.42 25.32
C GLU A 242 16.52 -2.79 24.70
N GLN A 243 15.29 -3.26 24.89
CA GLN A 243 14.82 -4.49 24.23
C GLN A 243 14.67 -4.35 22.71
N ALA A 244 14.25 -3.18 22.23
CA ALA A 244 14.19 -2.87 20.81
C ALA A 244 15.58 -2.94 20.16
N LYS A 245 16.60 -2.34 20.80
CA LYS A 245 18.00 -2.45 20.37
C LYS A 245 18.46 -3.90 20.32
N GLU A 246 18.24 -4.65 21.39
CA GLU A 246 18.68 -6.05 21.47
C GLU A 246 18.00 -6.95 20.44
N THR A 247 16.69 -6.77 20.25
CA THR A 247 15.90 -7.50 19.24
C THR A 247 16.41 -7.16 17.84
N THR A 248 16.68 -5.89 17.55
CA THR A 248 17.21 -5.44 16.26
C THR A 248 18.59 -6.02 16.01
N ARG A 249 19.51 -5.89 16.97
CA ARG A 249 20.87 -6.43 16.91
C ARG A 249 20.88 -7.93 16.60
N THR A 250 19.96 -8.68 17.21
CA THR A 250 19.89 -10.14 17.06
C THR A 250 19.19 -10.56 15.77
N ARG A 251 18.08 -9.91 15.38
CA ARG A 251 17.22 -10.37 14.28
C ARG A 251 17.45 -9.67 12.95
N ARG A 252 17.93 -8.42 12.98
CA ARG A 252 18.18 -7.57 11.82
C ARG A 252 19.50 -6.81 12.00
N PRO A 253 20.64 -7.53 11.98
CA PRO A 253 21.97 -6.92 12.16
C PRO A 253 22.27 -5.85 11.10
N ASP A 254 21.64 -5.93 9.93
CA ASP A 254 21.67 -4.91 8.88
C ASP A 254 21.03 -3.59 9.35
N LEU A 255 19.84 -3.63 9.96
CA LEU A 255 19.19 -2.45 10.54
C LEU A 255 19.98 -1.91 11.73
N TRP A 256 20.54 -2.80 12.55
CA TRP A 256 21.37 -2.40 13.68
C TRP A 256 22.61 -1.62 13.24
N ALA A 257 23.33 -2.10 12.22
CA ALA A 257 24.50 -1.40 11.69
C ALA A 257 24.12 -0.01 11.12
N ALA A 258 23.00 0.09 10.40
CA ALA A 258 22.49 1.36 9.89
C ALA A 258 22.11 2.34 11.04
N TYR A 259 21.44 1.82 12.08
CA TYR A 259 21.09 2.58 13.28
C TYR A 259 22.35 3.10 14.01
N GLN A 260 23.36 2.26 14.20
CA GLN A 260 24.62 2.67 14.84
C GLN A 260 25.31 3.78 14.06
N LYS A 261 25.38 3.65 12.72
CA LYS A 261 25.99 4.67 11.87
C LYS A 261 25.28 6.02 12.01
N ARG A 262 23.94 6.03 12.02
CA ARG A 262 23.14 7.26 12.13
C ARG A 262 23.30 7.99 13.46
N ASN A 263 23.62 7.28 14.54
CA ASN A 263 23.75 7.86 15.90
C ASN A 263 25.22 8.07 16.33
N ALA A 264 26.17 7.74 15.47
CA ALA A 264 27.60 8.02 15.71
C ALA A 264 28.02 9.41 15.22
N ASP A 265 27.20 10.02 14.35
CA ASP A 265 27.30 11.40 13.86
C ASP A 265 26.45 12.35 14.74
#